data_AF-M1CXR0-F1
#
_entry.id   AF-M1CXR0-F1
#
_cell.length_a   1.000
_cell.length_b   1.000
_cell.length_c   1.000
_cell.angle_alpha   90.00
_cell.angle_beta   90.00
_cell.angle_gamma   90.00
#
_symmetry.space_group_name_H-M   'P 1'
#
loop_
_entity.id
_entity.type
_entity.pdbx_description
1 polymer ?
#
loop_
_entity_poly.entity_id
_entity_poly.type
_entity_poly.pdbx_seq_one_letter_code
_entity_poly.pdbx_strand_id
1 'polypeptide(L)'
;MSSTASSSKTDDAEALRRHRILSSHLYYDVPPSKVPLIYSPSYDIAFFGIEKLHPFDSSKWGRICRFLTKEGIMDQKHVVEPVEATKDDLLVVATSTG
;
A
#
# COMPACT_ATOMS: atom_id res chain seq x y z
N MET A 1 -7.05 20.52 -38.95
CA MET A 1 -6.67 19.08 -38.98
C MET A 1 -5.83 18.72 -37.74
N SER A 2 -6.38 18.84 -36.51
CA SER A 2 -5.60 18.66 -35.26
C SER A 2 -6.24 17.66 -34.27
N SER A 3 -7.39 17.07 -34.63
CA SER A 3 -8.18 16.19 -33.76
C SER A 3 -7.62 14.76 -33.62
N THR A 4 -6.92 14.24 -34.63
CA THR A 4 -6.44 12.84 -34.63
C THR A 4 -5.28 12.60 -33.66
N ALA A 5 -4.41 13.58 -33.44
CA ALA A 5 -3.22 13.44 -32.59
C ALA A 5 -3.52 13.46 -31.09
N SER A 6 -4.68 14.00 -30.69
CA SER A 6 -5.10 14.03 -29.29
C SER A 6 -5.69 12.70 -28.84
N SER A 7 -6.34 11.96 -29.75
CA SER A 7 -6.97 10.66 -29.47
C SER A 7 -5.92 9.55 -29.27
N SER A 8 -4.85 9.55 -30.07
CA SER A 8 -3.83 8.50 -29.97
C SER A 8 -3.06 8.55 -28.64
N LYS A 9 -2.76 9.75 -28.13
CA LYS A 9 -2.02 9.94 -26.88
C LYS A 9 -2.79 9.46 -25.65
N THR A 10 -4.13 9.63 -25.66
CA THR A 10 -4.98 9.14 -24.57
C THR A 10 -5.08 7.63 -24.57
N ASP A 11 -5.12 7.01 -25.76
CA ASP A 11 -5.16 5.56 -25.92
C ASP A 11 -3.84 4.92 -25.45
N ASP A 12 -2.70 5.52 -25.78
CA ASP A 12 -1.38 5.08 -25.32
C ASP A 12 -1.25 5.16 -23.78
N ALA A 13 -1.75 6.25 -23.17
CA ALA A 13 -1.71 6.43 -21.73
C ALA A 13 -2.60 5.41 -20.98
N GLU A 14 -3.80 5.13 -21.49
CA GLU A 14 -4.69 4.09 -20.97
C GLU A 14 -4.08 2.70 -21.12
N ALA A 15 -3.43 2.40 -22.26
CA ALA A 15 -2.74 1.13 -22.47
C ALA A 15 -1.59 0.94 -21.47
N LEU A 16 -0.77 1.97 -21.25
CA LEU A 16 0.31 1.96 -20.25
C LEU A 16 -0.25 1.79 -18.83
N ARG A 17 -1.34 2.47 -18.49
CA ARG A 17 -2.02 2.33 -17.19
C ARG A 17 -2.52 0.90 -16.97
N ARG A 18 -3.15 0.29 -17.98
CA ARG A 18 -3.60 -1.11 -17.93
C ARG A 18 -2.43 -2.07 -17.75
N HIS A 19 -1.33 -1.84 -18.47
CA HIS A 19 -0.12 -2.65 -18.31
C HIS A 19 0.38 -2.61 -16.86
N ARG A 20 0.51 -1.42 -16.26
CA ARG A 20 0.92 -1.27 -14.84
C ARG A 20 -0.01 -2.00 -13.87
N ILE A 21 -1.33 -1.91 -14.08
CA ILE A 21 -2.32 -2.62 -13.26
C ILE A 21 -2.10 -4.14 -13.35
N LEU A 22 -1.93 -4.67 -14.56
CA LEU A 22 -1.78 -6.11 -14.78
C LEU A 22 -0.41 -6.65 -14.34
N SER A 23 0.62 -5.81 -14.31
CA SER A 23 1.95 -6.16 -13.80
C SER A 23 2.11 -5.98 -12.30
N SER A 24 1.09 -5.44 -11.61
CA SER A 24 1.15 -5.18 -10.17
C SER A 24 1.27 -6.48 -9.38
N HIS A 25 2.16 -6.49 -8.40
CA HIS A 25 2.33 -7.61 -7.46
C HIS A 25 1.62 -7.37 -6.11
N LEU A 26 0.84 -6.29 -5.99
CA LEU A 26 0.12 -5.94 -4.76
C LEU A 26 -1.08 -6.86 -4.48
N TYR A 27 -1.58 -7.56 -5.50
CA TYR A 27 -2.65 -8.54 -5.39
C TYR A 27 -2.06 -9.94 -5.47
N TYR A 28 -2.10 -10.67 -4.36
CA TYR A 28 -1.58 -12.03 -4.27
C TYR A 28 -2.48 -12.89 -3.38
N ASP A 29 -2.37 -14.21 -3.56
CA ASP A 29 -3.14 -15.17 -2.78
C ASP A 29 -2.63 -15.23 -1.34
N VAL A 30 -3.53 -15.00 -0.40
CA VAL A 30 -3.25 -15.08 1.03
C VAL A 30 -3.53 -16.50 1.51
N PRO A 31 -2.57 -17.16 2.21
CA PRO A 31 -2.79 -18.50 2.74
C PRO A 31 -3.98 -18.55 3.71
N PRO A 32 -4.77 -19.64 3.74
CA PRO A 32 -5.90 -19.79 4.66
C PRO A 32 -5.54 -19.76 6.16
N SER A 33 -4.25 -19.93 6.48
CA SER A 33 -3.73 -19.81 7.85
C SER A 33 -3.63 -18.36 8.35
N LYS A 34 -3.79 -17.37 7.46
CA LYS A 34 -3.74 -15.95 7.80
C LYS A 34 -5.14 -15.41 8.11
N VAL A 35 -5.22 -14.40 8.96
CA VAL A 35 -6.44 -13.63 9.24
C VAL A 35 -6.55 -12.45 8.27
N PRO A 36 -7.76 -11.90 8.03
CA PRO A 36 -7.95 -10.73 7.16
C PRO A 36 -7.51 -9.43 7.84
N LEU A 37 -6.26 -9.38 8.30
CA LEU A 37 -5.61 -8.20 8.88
C LEU A 37 -4.22 -8.06 8.27
N ILE A 38 -3.94 -6.88 7.73
CA ILE A 38 -2.65 -6.53 7.14
C ILE A 38 -1.95 -5.57 8.08
N TYR A 39 -0.71 -5.87 8.46
CA TYR A 39 0.11 -4.99 9.27
C TYR A 39 1.58 -5.32 9.07
N SER A 40 2.43 -4.30 9.17
CA SER A 40 3.88 -4.45 9.26
C SER A 40 4.44 -3.53 10.36
N PRO A 41 5.49 -3.94 11.09
CA PRO A 41 6.17 -3.06 12.04
C PRO A 41 6.69 -1.75 11.43
N SER A 42 6.94 -1.70 10.13
CA SER A 42 7.36 -0.49 9.41
C SER A 42 6.31 0.63 9.41
N TYR A 43 5.05 0.32 9.76
CA TYR A 43 3.99 1.31 9.91
C TYR A 43 4.17 2.16 11.18
N ASP A 44 4.88 1.66 12.19
CA ASP A 44 5.22 2.40 13.41
C ASP A 44 6.42 3.32 13.13
N ILE A 45 6.16 4.54 12.66
CA ILE A 45 7.22 5.52 12.38
C ILE A 45 7.73 6.09 13.70
N ALA A 46 9.03 5.94 13.96
CA ALA A 46 9.72 6.47 15.13
C ALA A 46 10.97 7.25 14.73
N PHE A 47 11.24 8.36 15.42
CA PHE A 47 12.40 9.20 15.17
C PHE A 47 12.85 9.88 16.47
N PHE A 48 13.66 9.16 17.26
CA PHE A 48 14.26 9.64 18.51
C PHE A 48 13.28 10.31 19.50
N GLY A 49 12.00 9.93 19.48
CA GLY A 49 10.96 10.47 20.36
C GLY A 49 10.24 11.71 19.81
N ILE A 50 10.71 12.30 18.70
CA ILE A 50 10.07 13.46 18.06
C ILE A 50 8.73 13.06 17.45
N GLU A 51 8.55 11.80 17.07
CA GLU A 51 7.28 11.27 16.58
C GLU A 51 6.11 11.50 17.55
N LYS A 52 6.38 11.66 18.84
CA LYS A 52 5.38 11.94 19.88
C LYS A 52 4.81 13.36 19.82
N LEU A 53 5.48 14.28 19.13
CA LEU A 53 5.01 15.65 18.89
C LEU A 53 4.19 15.75 17.60
N HIS A 54 4.14 14.68 16.81
CA HIS A 54 3.38 14.67 15.58
C HIS A 54 1.87 14.69 15.90
N PRO A 55 1.05 15.49 15.17
CA PRO A 55 -0.39 15.58 15.43
C PRO A 55 -1.13 14.27 15.18
N PHE A 56 -0.53 13.36 14.40
CA PHE A 56 -1.02 12.00 14.23
C PHE A 56 -0.14 11.01 14.98
N ASP A 57 -0.80 10.06 15.65
CA ASP A 57 -0.14 8.96 16.32
C ASP A 57 0.54 8.02 15.31
N SER A 58 1.85 8.18 15.16
CA SER A 58 2.68 7.44 14.20
C SER A 58 2.85 5.95 14.52
N SER A 59 2.45 5.52 15.71
CA SER A 59 2.51 4.11 16.15
C SER A 59 1.14 3.56 16.58
N LYS A 60 0.07 4.18 16.05
CA LYS A 60 -1.32 3.78 16.34
C LYS A 60 -1.58 2.33 15.99
N TRP A 61 -1.16 1.92 14.79
CA TRP A 61 -1.49 0.61 14.24
C TRP A 61 -0.75 -0.51 14.95
N GLY A 62 0.50 -0.32 15.35
CA GLY A 62 1.21 -1.29 16.18
C GLY A 62 0.57 -1.44 17.57
N ARG A 63 0.03 -0.38 18.17
CA ARG A 63 -0.72 -0.50 19.44
C ARG A 63 -1.99 -1.31 19.27
N ILE A 64 -2.74 -1.07 18.19
CA ILE A 64 -3.96 -1.83 17.90
C ILE A 64 -3.62 -3.31 17.71
N CYS A 65 -2.58 -3.63 16.93
CA CYS A 65 -2.16 -5.03 16.73
C CYS A 65 -1.76 -5.69 18.05
N ARG A 66 -0.99 -4.99 18.90
CA ARG A 66 -0.62 -5.50 20.23
C ARG A 66 -1.82 -5.74 21.13
N PHE A 67 -2.81 -4.85 21.11
CA PHE A 67 -4.04 -5.01 21.88
C PHE A 67 -4.83 -6.24 21.43
N LEU A 68 -5.06 -6.40 20.13
CA LEU A 68 -5.79 -7.55 19.57
C LEU A 68 -5.09 -8.88 19.89
N THR A 69 -3.76 -8.92 19.80
CA THR A 69 -2.98 -10.11 20.17
C THR A 69 -3.08 -10.41 21.67
N LYS A 70 -2.99 -9.37 22.52
CA LYS A 70 -3.06 -9.54 23.98
C LYS A 70 -4.42 -10.06 24.44
N GLU A 71 -5.50 -9.60 23.82
CA GLU A 71 -6.88 -10.04 24.13
C GLU A 71 -7.21 -11.40 23.49
N GLY A 72 -6.27 -12.05 22.79
CA GLY A 72 -6.47 -13.35 22.16
C GLY A 72 -7.39 -13.34 20.94
N ILE A 73 -7.69 -12.16 20.39
CA ILE A 73 -8.54 -12.00 19.20
C ILE A 73 -7.82 -12.52 17.95
N MET A 74 -6.50 -12.38 17.90
CA MET A 74 -5.67 -12.94 16.83
C MET A 74 -4.27 -13.31 17.35
N ASP A 75 -3.52 -14.04 16.53
CA ASP A 75 -2.09 -14.25 16.74
C ASP A 75 -1.33 -13.47 15.66
N GLN A 76 -0.28 -12.75 16.07
CA GLN A 76 0.55 -11.95 15.17
C GLN A 76 1.14 -12.78 14.03
N LYS A 77 1.40 -14.08 14.22
CA LYS A 77 1.90 -14.96 13.15
C LYS A 77 0.91 -15.15 11.99
N HIS A 78 -0.39 -14.96 12.27
CA HIS A 78 -1.46 -15.08 11.28
C HIS A 78 -1.76 -13.75 10.57
N VAL A 79 -1.09 -12.66 10.92
CA VAL A 79 -1.24 -11.38 10.22
C VAL A 79 -0.61 -11.46 8.82
N VAL A 80 -1.25 -10.83 7.85
CA VAL A 80 -0.72 -10.69 6.49
C VAL A 80 0.31 -9.56 6.47
N GLU A 81 1.53 -9.86 6.05
CA GLU A 81 2.56 -8.83 5.84
C GLU A 81 2.36 -8.19 4.46
N PRO A 82 2.35 -6.85 4.36
CA PRO A 82 2.18 -6.15 3.10
C PRO A 82 3.40 -6.28 2.18
N VAL A 83 3.18 -6.08 0.87
CA VAL A 83 4.23 -5.90 -0.12
C VAL A 83 4.34 -4.40 -0.44
N GLU A 84 5.57 -3.88 -0.54
CA GLU A 84 5.79 -2.47 -0.86
C GLU A 84 5.38 -2.18 -2.32
N ALA A 85 4.66 -1.08 -2.51
CA ALA A 85 4.24 -0.63 -3.83
C ALA A 85 5.43 -0.10 -4.63
N THR A 86 5.54 -0.54 -5.88
CA THR A 86 6.55 -0.03 -6.81
C THR A 86 6.15 1.33 -7.36
N LYS A 87 7.10 2.03 -8.00
CA LYS A 87 6.80 3.28 -8.71
C LYS A 87 5.72 3.10 -9.77
N ASP A 88 5.72 1.97 -10.49
CA ASP A 88 4.70 1.70 -11.50
C ASP A 88 3.32 1.51 -10.88
N ASP A 89 3.22 0.87 -9.70
CA ASP A 89 1.96 0.78 -8.96
C ASP A 89 1.41 2.17 -8.61
N LEU A 90 2.27 3.08 -8.15
CA LEU A 90 1.89 4.45 -7.81
C LEU A 90 1.43 5.25 -9.04
N LEU A 91 2.10 5.07 -10.18
CA LEU A 91 1.80 5.76 -11.44
C LEU A 91 0.51 5.27 -12.13
N VAL A 92 -0.24 4.34 -11.54
CA VAL A 92 -1.60 3.98 -11.97
C VAL A 92 -2.59 5.12 -11.68
N VAL A 93 -2.35 5.88 -10.61
CA VAL A 93 -3.23 6.97 -10.14
C VAL A 93 -2.52 8.31 -10.00
N ALA A 94 -1.19 8.30 -9.83
CA ALA A 94 -0.39 9.50 -9.71
C ALA A 94 0.28 9.89 -11.03
N THR A 95 0.55 11.18 -11.20
CA THR A 95 1.40 11.68 -12.27
C THR A 95 2.86 11.60 -11.85
N SER A 96 3.74 11.22 -12.78
CA SER A 96 5.19 11.35 -12.58
C SER A 96 5.55 12.83 -12.47
N THR A 97 5.93 13.30 -11.29
CA THR A 97 6.63 14.57 -11.13
C THR A 97 8.12 14.34 -11.43
N GLY A 98 8.60 14.97 -12.51
CA GLY A 98 10.02 15.08 -12.82
C GLY A 98 10.65 16.27 -12.12
#